data_AF-A0A060BVQ7-F1
#
_entry.id   AF-A0A060BVQ7-F1
#
_cell.length_a   1.000
_cell.length_b   1.000
_cell.length_c   1.000
_cell.angle_alpha   90.00
_cell.angle_beta   90.00
_cell.angle_gamma   90.00
#
_symmetry.space_group_name_H-M   'P 1'
#
loop_
_entity.id
_entity.type
_entity.pdbx_description
1 polymer ?
#
loop_
_entity_poly.entity_id
_entity_poly.type
_entity_poly.pdbx_seq_one_letter_code
_entity_poly.pdbx_strand_id
1 'polypeptide(L)'
;SSEHEWFQAALKAPPGSPERDRYLFRDGRGAGGDEPPNNWESVFGGRAWTRVTEADSTPGQWYLHLFDESQPDLNWRSPVVRAAFRDILRFWLDRGVDGFRGRRRPRTHQ
;
A
#
# COMPACT_ATOMS: atom_id res chain seq x y z
N SER A 1 1.61 -5.34 4.01
CA SER A 1 0.64 -6.19 4.71
C SER A 1 -0.25 -5.32 5.59
N SER A 2 -1.50 -5.72 5.81
CA SER A 2 -2.43 -5.13 6.77
C SER A 2 -1.94 -5.27 8.21
N GLU A 3 -1.08 -6.23 8.50
CA GLU A 3 -0.41 -6.39 9.79
C GLU A 3 0.70 -5.35 10.03
N HIS A 4 1.08 -4.60 9.00
CA HIS A 4 2.13 -3.59 9.11
C HIS A 4 1.71 -2.47 10.07
N GLU A 5 2.62 -2.03 10.94
CA GLU A 5 2.36 -1.04 11.99
C GLU A 5 1.75 0.25 11.44
N TRP A 6 2.17 0.70 10.26
CA TRP A 6 1.58 1.88 9.61
C TRP A 6 0.10 1.68 9.26
N PHE A 7 -0.30 0.50 8.80
CA PHE A 7 -1.70 0.26 8.46
C PHE A 7 -2.54 0.17 9.72
N GLN A 8 -2.03 -0.50 10.76
CA GLN A 8 -2.69 -0.54 12.07
C GLN A 8 -2.85 0.85 12.68
N ALA A 9 -1.83 1.72 12.54
CA ALA A 9 -1.92 3.11 12.94
C ALA A 9 -2.95 3.89 12.09
N ALA A 10 -2.94 3.66 10.77
CA ALA A 10 -3.89 4.30 9.86
C ALA A 10 -5.35 3.91 10.17
N LEU A 11 -5.62 2.64 10.52
CA LEU A 11 -6.95 2.15 10.92
C LEU A 11 -7.46 2.80 12.21
N LYS A 12 -6.56 3.11 13.16
CA LYS A 12 -6.91 3.73 14.45
C LYS A 12 -7.01 5.26 14.38
N ALA A 13 -6.44 5.87 13.35
CA ALA A 13 -6.37 7.31 13.22
C ALA A 13 -7.59 7.87 12.46
N PRO A 14 -8.06 9.08 12.80
CA PRO A 14 -9.22 9.67 12.17
C PRO A 14 -8.97 10.03 10.70
N PRO A 15 -10.03 10.16 9.88
CA PRO A 15 -9.93 10.70 8.53
C PRO A 15 -9.17 12.03 8.47
N GLY A 16 -8.26 12.16 7.50
CA GLY A 16 -7.42 13.35 7.34
C GLY A 16 -6.14 13.36 8.18
N SER A 17 -5.89 12.33 9.01
CA SER A 17 -4.64 12.25 9.75
C SER A 17 -3.42 11.90 8.86
N PRO A 18 -2.19 12.22 9.31
CA PRO A 18 -0.96 11.83 8.61
C PRO A 18 -0.79 10.31 8.45
N GLU A 19 -1.32 9.51 9.38
CA GLU A 19 -1.31 8.05 9.30
C GLU A 19 -2.25 7.57 8.19
N ARG A 20 -3.45 8.15 8.11
CA ARG A 20 -4.45 7.84 7.08
C ARG A 20 -3.95 8.16 5.68
N ASP A 21 -3.21 9.26 5.52
CA ASP A 21 -2.66 9.69 4.23
C ASP A 21 -1.63 8.70 3.64
N ARG A 22 -1.08 7.75 4.42
CA ARG A 22 -0.10 6.77 3.92
C ARG A 22 -0.73 5.72 2.99
N TYR A 23 -2.04 5.50 3.08
CA TYR A 23 -2.77 4.54 2.26
C TYR A 23 -3.93 5.21 1.53
N LEU A 24 -4.51 4.49 0.58
CA LEU A 24 -5.63 5.00 -0.20
C LEU A 24 -6.97 4.79 0.52
N PHE A 25 -7.31 5.71 1.42
CA PHE A 25 -8.63 5.81 2.04
C PHE A 25 -9.54 6.79 1.30
N ARG A 26 -10.81 6.44 1.09
CA ARG A 26 -11.81 7.29 0.43
C ARG A 26 -13.18 7.14 1.07
N ASP A 27 -13.95 8.22 1.04
CA ASP A 27 -15.34 8.19 1.48
C ASP A 27 -16.18 7.34 0.53
N GLY A 28 -17.11 6.57 1.12
CA GLY A 28 -18.08 5.80 0.36
C GLY A 28 -19.13 6.68 -0.31
N ARG A 29 -19.90 6.08 -1.21
CA ARG A 29 -21.09 6.66 -1.82
C ARG A 29 -22.36 6.14 -1.13
N GLY A 30 -23.52 6.70 -1.48
CA GLY A 30 -24.80 6.28 -0.92
C GLY A 30 -25.13 6.95 0.42
N ALA A 31 -26.27 6.57 0.99
CA ALA A 31 -26.78 7.15 2.22
C ALA A 31 -25.95 6.64 3.41
N GLY A 32 -24.99 7.46 3.83
CA GLY A 32 -24.06 7.09 4.91
C GLY A 32 -22.82 6.33 4.43
N GLY A 33 -22.48 6.36 3.14
CA GLY A 33 -21.21 5.83 2.63
C GLY A 33 -21.15 4.30 2.57
N ASP A 34 -22.30 3.64 2.39
CA ASP A 34 -22.50 2.20 2.35
C ASP A 34 -22.05 1.54 1.03
N GLU A 35 -21.84 2.35 0.00
CA GLU A 35 -21.29 1.90 -1.28
C GLU A 35 -19.81 2.27 -1.42
N PRO A 36 -19.01 1.44 -2.12
CA PRO A 36 -17.62 1.79 -2.38
C PRO A 36 -17.49 3.03 -3.29
N PRO A 37 -16.33 3.72 -3.25
CA PRO A 37 -16.08 4.93 -4.05
C PRO A 37 -16.25 4.73 -5.56
N ASN A 38 -15.94 3.53 -6.06
CA ASN A 38 -16.13 3.12 -7.44
C ASN A 38 -16.36 1.59 -7.51
N ASN A 39 -16.53 1.07 -8.73
CA ASN A 39 -16.75 -0.35 -9.01
C ASN A 39 -15.45 -1.10 -9.35
N TRP A 40 -14.29 -0.65 -8.87
CA TRP A 40 -13.03 -1.38 -9.12
C TRP A 40 -13.05 -2.75 -8.46
N GLU A 41 -12.52 -3.73 -9.20
CA GLU A 41 -12.39 -5.11 -8.76
C GLU A 41 -10.94 -5.43 -8.40
N SER A 42 -10.77 -6.29 -7.41
CA SER A 42 -9.46 -6.86 -7.09
C SER A 42 -9.02 -7.82 -8.20
N VAL A 43 -7.71 -7.94 -8.40
CA VAL A 43 -7.08 -8.92 -9.29
C VAL A 43 -7.45 -10.36 -8.93
N PHE A 44 -7.72 -10.65 -7.66
CA PHE A 44 -8.16 -11.99 -7.21
C PHE A 44 -9.68 -12.16 -7.23
N GLY A 45 -10.42 -11.18 -7.73
CA GLY A 45 -11.88 -11.16 -7.77
C GLY A 45 -12.51 -10.54 -6.53
N GLY A 46 -13.74 -10.04 -6.68
CA GLY A 46 -14.43 -9.27 -5.64
C GLY A 46 -14.09 -7.78 -5.68
N ARG A 47 -14.61 -7.03 -4.70
CA ARG A 47 -14.44 -5.57 -4.64
C ARG A 47 -13.00 -5.23 -4.24
N ALA A 48 -12.40 -4.22 -4.88
CA ALA A 48 -11.09 -3.70 -4.49
C ALA A 48 -11.13 -2.77 -3.26
N TRP A 49 -12.29 -2.65 -2.60
CA TRP A 49 -12.51 -1.72 -1.50
C TRP A 49 -13.13 -2.46 -0.31
N THR A 50 -12.50 -2.30 0.85
CA THR A 50 -13.02 -2.78 2.14
C THR A 50 -13.33 -1.60 3.04
N ARG A 51 -14.50 -1.65 3.67
CA ARG A 51 -14.98 -0.60 4.57
C ARG A 51 -14.34 -0.73 5.95
N VAL A 52 -13.86 0.38 6.50
CA VAL A 52 -13.36 0.44 7.87
C VAL A 52 -14.54 0.61 8.84
N THR A 53 -14.43 -0.02 9.99
CA THR A 53 -15.22 0.33 11.17
C THR A 53 -14.35 1.18 12.08
N GLU A 54 -14.78 2.40 12.37
CA GLU A 54 -14.05 3.33 13.23
C GLU A 54 -14.08 2.86 14.70
N ALA A 55 -13.24 3.48 15.55
CA ALA A 55 -13.10 3.08 16.96
C ALA A 55 -14.40 3.20 17.77
N ASP A 56 -15.32 4.06 17.35
CA ASP A 56 -16.65 4.24 17.93
C ASP A 56 -17.71 3.28 17.35
N SER A 57 -17.27 2.25 16.61
CA SER A 57 -18.12 1.29 15.89
C SER A 57 -18.97 1.92 14.78
N THR A 58 -18.71 3.18 14.42
CA THR A 58 -19.37 3.81 13.29
C THR A 58 -18.73 3.35 11.98
N PRO A 59 -19.52 3.30 10.89
CA PRO A 59 -18.95 2.98 9.61
C PRO A 59 -18.06 4.12 9.07
N GLY A 60 -16.84 3.77 8.69
CA GLY A 60 -15.81 4.72 8.27
C GLY A 60 -15.56 4.76 6.77
N GLN A 61 -14.35 5.22 6.43
CA GLN A 61 -13.86 5.28 5.06
C GLN A 61 -13.57 3.87 4.49
N TRP A 62 -13.47 3.78 3.17
CA TRP A 62 -13.05 2.59 2.46
C TRP A 62 -11.56 2.65 2.17
N TYR A 63 -10.83 1.55 2.35
CA TYR A 63 -9.44 1.44 1.90
C TYR A 63 -9.34 0.60 0.63
N LEU A 64 -8.43 1.00 -0.27
CA LEU A 64 -8.16 0.28 -1.52
C LEU A 64 -7.20 -0.90 -1.28
N HIS A 65 -7.50 -2.01 -1.92
CA HIS A 65 -6.62 -3.18 -2.06
C HIS A 65 -6.83 -3.83 -3.44
N LEU A 66 -5.91 -3.60 -4.38
CA LEU A 66 -6.02 -4.12 -5.75
C LEU A 66 -5.75 -5.61 -5.86
N PHE A 67 -5.11 -6.22 -4.86
CA PHE A 67 -4.81 -7.65 -4.85
C PHE A 67 -5.58 -8.37 -3.75
N ASP A 68 -5.13 -8.30 -2.51
CA ASP A 68 -5.77 -8.99 -1.39
C ASP A 68 -6.12 -7.99 -0.31
N GLU A 69 -7.18 -8.23 0.46
CA GLU A 69 -7.59 -7.35 1.57
C GLU A 69 -6.46 -7.12 2.59
N SER A 70 -5.54 -8.08 2.74
CA SER A 70 -4.33 -7.98 3.55
C SER A 70 -3.20 -7.15 2.91
N GLN A 71 -3.39 -6.65 1.69
CA GLN A 71 -2.41 -5.88 0.93
C GLN A 71 -2.97 -4.49 0.59
N PRO A 72 -3.14 -3.61 1.59
CA PRO A 72 -3.65 -2.26 1.36
C PRO A 72 -2.67 -1.44 0.52
N ASP A 73 -3.20 -0.73 -0.47
CA ASP A 73 -2.41 0.06 -1.40
C ASP A 73 -1.89 1.35 -0.76
N LEU A 74 -0.59 1.59 -0.90
CA LEU A 74 0.06 2.81 -0.45
C LEU A 74 -0.36 4.01 -1.30
N ASN A 75 -0.53 5.15 -0.64
CA ASN A 75 -0.73 6.41 -1.31
C ASN A 75 0.61 6.97 -1.79
N TRP A 76 0.98 6.67 -3.04
CA TRP A 76 2.23 7.16 -3.65
C TRP A 76 2.30 8.69 -3.82
N ARG A 77 1.20 9.41 -3.64
CA ARG A 77 1.20 10.89 -3.62
C ARG A 77 1.66 11.44 -2.26
N SER A 78 1.60 10.64 -1.20
CA SER A 78 2.05 11.07 0.12
C SER A 78 3.57 11.27 0.14
N PRO A 79 4.07 12.45 0.55
CA PRO A 79 5.50 12.71 0.62
C PRO A 79 6.20 11.79 1.63
N VAL A 80 5.49 11.36 2.69
CA VAL A 80 5.99 10.41 3.70
C VAL A 80 6.26 9.04 3.08
N VAL A 81 5.30 8.51 2.31
CA VAL A 81 5.45 7.23 1.60
C VAL A 81 6.62 7.30 0.62
N ARG A 82 6.70 8.39 -0.15
CA ARG A 82 7.81 8.59 -1.10
C ARG A 82 9.17 8.70 -0.39
N ALA A 83 9.24 9.33 0.78
CA ALA A 83 10.49 9.45 1.54
C ALA A 83 10.95 8.09 2.06
N ALA A 84 10.07 7.36 2.73
CA ALA A 84 10.41 6.06 3.27
C ALA A 84 10.81 5.05 2.18
N PHE A 85 10.17 5.09 1.01
CA PHE A 85 10.58 4.25 -0.12
C PHE A 85 11.99 4.58 -0.61
N ARG A 86 12.39 5.87 -0.62
CA ARG A 86 13.77 6.26 -0.94
C ARG A 86 14.77 5.75 0.10
N ASP A 87 14.40 5.76 1.38
CA ASP A 87 15.28 5.27 2.44
C ASP A 87 15.47 3.76 2.36
N ILE A 88 14.41 3.01 2.03
CA ILE A 88 14.50 1.56 1.74
C ILE A 88 15.43 1.31 0.55
N LEU A 89 15.25 2.04 -0.56
CA LEU A 89 16.13 1.90 -1.72
C LEU A 89 17.58 2.22 -1.37
N ARG A 90 17.83 3.27 -0.58
CA ARG A 90 19.17 3.64 -0.13
C ARG A 90 19.79 2.56 0.75
N PHE A 91 19.03 2.02 1.71
CA PHE A 91 19.49 0.90 2.54
C PHE A 91 19.96 -0.30 1.70
N TRP A 92 19.21 -0.66 0.64
CA TRP A 92 19.60 -1.77 -0.24
C TRP A 92 20.79 -1.44 -1.15
N LEU A 93 20.90 -0.20 -1.63
CA LEU A 93 22.05 0.26 -2.41
C LEU A 93 23.33 0.29 -1.55
N ASP A 94 23.24 0.82 -0.34
CA ASP A 94 24.34 0.92 0.62
C ASP A 94 24.81 -0.46 1.12
N ARG A 95 23.93 -1.48 1.04
CA ARG A 95 24.22 -2.86 1.45
C ARG A 95 24.81 -3.74 0.34
N GLY A 96 25.14 -3.17 -0.83
CA GLY A 96 26.08 -3.79 -1.77
C GLY A 96 25.43 -4.42 -3.02
N VAL A 97 24.80 -3.60 -3.86
CA VAL A 97 24.67 -3.93 -5.28
C VAL A 97 26.01 -3.65 -5.99
N ASP A 98 27.05 -4.40 -5.62
CA ASP A 98 28.27 -4.57 -6.41
C ASP A 98 28.23 -5.99 -6.99
N GLY A 99 27.64 -6.15 -8.17
CA GLY A 99 27.44 -7.47 -8.75
C GLY A 99 26.96 -7.46 -10.18
N PHE A 100 27.63 -6.73 -11.07
CA PHE A 100 27.52 -7.03 -12.51
C PHE A 100 27.90 -8.49 -12.73
N ARG A 101 26.97 -9.32 -13.21
CA ARG A 101 27.24 -10.70 -13.60
C ARG A 101 28.08 -10.69 -14.89
N GLY A 102 29.39 -10.60 -14.75
CA GLY A 102 30.33 -10.87 -15.84
C GLY A 102 30.17 -12.31 -16.31
N ARG A 103 29.40 -12.52 -17.38
CA ARG A 103 29.36 -13.81 -18.06
C ARG A 103 30.70 -13.99 -18.78
N ARG A 104 31.68 -14.59 -18.10
CA ARG A 104 32.93 -15.05 -18.71
C ARG A 104 32.60 -16.22 -19.64
N ARG A 105 32.66 -16.02 -20.95
CA ARG A 105 32.71 -17.14 -21.91
C ARG A 105 34.09 -17.81 -21.80
N PRO A 106 34.17 -19.14 -21.73
CA PRO A 106 35.46 -19.81 -21.83
C PRO A 106 35.98 -19.69 -23.27
N ARG A 107 37.26 -19.32 -23.39
CA ARG A 107 38.05 -19.54 -24.61
C ARG A 107 38.38 -21.03 -24.69
N THR A 108 38.11 -21.65 -25.82
CA THR A 108 38.85 -22.83 -26.27
C THR A 108 39.64 -22.43 -27.51
N HIS A 109 40.97 -22.60 -27.41
CA HIS A 109 41.90 -22.54 -28.52
C HIS A 109 41.87 -23.87 -29.29
N GLN A 110 42.12 -23.74 -30.60
CA GLN A 110 42.66 -24.70 -31.60
C GLN A 110 42.28 -26.18 -31.48
#